data_AF-A0A369GF74-F1
#
_entry.id   AF-A0A369GF74-F1
#
_cell.length_a   1.000
_cell.length_b   1.000
_cell.length_c   1.000
_cell.angle_alpha   90.00
_cell.angle_beta   90.00
_cell.angle_gamma   90.00
#
_symmetry.space_group_name_H-M   'P 1'
#
loop_
_entity.id
_entity.type
_entity.pdbx_description
1 polymer ?
#
loop_
_entity_poly.entity_id
_entity_poly.type
_entity_poly.pdbx_seq_one_letter_code
_entity_poly.pdbx_strand_id
1 'polypeptide(L)'
;MNLENSQGRLLREMPSFVKQSTSGDEGAPKFKFDTASKTRIYCFFSLLIGVALSFLCLSSGLCLIAAEPAILGLPFNMSSLQQELAILTVNVILTLCIDGMMFTHSVSLRWALHHENRLEFNTNIRLLTSSSRSGPNRWYSNAATLFFLVLSYGSSSSLLIAADPEKLVNATLLNATALIGLGIALAGQAAIAAWCLASNSHPIPTWSSNPLNATLAALQMGTVTRRPRRSMLSVHHLKHELLLEPVYPATRQKSMIRAQRAVLYIVIVIWLLAFLATAWLISIILLIRKSAPRCWRLALAWNIETMCYENIIGWFLDTPIYNSEMTRLRYTYGQQTILCLLFVCAIQGLQTIGLHCVELLVNLSRDEAVWRRAYSETTKEAPGLQLTQSPLVAALSSWENVTLLLAKAVLHWAASQSMFNNFQPEALEHRVSIYFVYSRIALYALLTILLALFTTYLALRRPSGCQPTTLGHLQTIADLVDDWKTDDHGRMWWGAKTSSSDDADENGEHIQHAGTSYDRRLLSRIDTKAKYL
;
A
#
# COMPACT_ATOMS: atom_id res chain seq x y z
N MET A 1 -58.47 2.84 35.77
CA MET A 1 -57.52 3.01 36.89
C MET A 1 -56.92 1.65 37.20
N ASN A 2 -55.59 1.57 37.40
CA ASN A 2 -54.76 0.39 37.67
C ASN A 2 -54.14 -0.34 36.47
N LEU A 3 -53.15 0.31 35.81
CA LEU A 3 -52.13 -0.42 35.04
C LEU A 3 -50.71 0.21 35.12
N GLU A 4 -50.46 1.13 36.05
CA GLU A 4 -49.17 1.82 36.19
C GLU A 4 -48.29 1.34 37.35
N ASN A 5 -48.75 0.37 38.16
CA ASN A 5 -48.05 -0.02 39.39
C ASN A 5 -47.28 -1.35 39.32
N SER A 6 -47.15 -1.97 38.13
CA SER A 6 -46.46 -3.26 37.96
C SER A 6 -45.06 -3.17 37.35
N GLN A 7 -44.71 -2.08 36.65
CA GLN A 7 -43.37 -1.92 36.07
C GLN A 7 -42.31 -1.39 37.05
N GLY A 8 -42.71 -0.81 38.19
CA GLY A 8 -41.78 -0.26 39.19
C GLY A 8 -41.13 -1.28 40.13
N ARG A 9 -41.53 -2.56 40.09
CA ARG A 9 -41.08 -3.59 41.05
C ARG A 9 -40.14 -4.66 40.47
N LEU A 10 -40.09 -4.81 39.15
CA LEU A 10 -39.20 -5.80 38.48
C LEU A 10 -37.77 -5.30 38.23
N LEU A 11 -37.48 -4.02 38.48
CA LEU A 11 -36.13 -3.45 38.39
C LEU A 11 -35.38 -3.43 39.74
N ARG A 12 -35.93 -4.04 40.80
CA ARG A 12 -35.39 -3.90 42.17
C ARG A 12 -34.77 -5.17 42.77
N GLU A 13 -34.74 -6.29 42.03
CA GLU A 13 -34.12 -7.55 42.49
C GLU A 13 -33.26 -8.22 41.41
N MET A 14 -32.31 -7.47 40.83
CA MET A 14 -31.14 -8.09 40.19
C MET A 14 -29.99 -8.17 41.21
N PRO A 15 -29.44 -9.36 41.49
CA PRO A 15 -28.32 -9.51 42.41
C PRO A 15 -27.11 -8.69 41.95
N SER A 16 -26.50 -8.03 42.93
CA SER A 16 -25.38 -7.11 42.83
C SER A 16 -24.05 -7.79 42.45
N PHE A 17 -23.86 -8.13 41.17
CA PHE A 17 -22.55 -8.55 40.63
C PHE A 17 -21.98 -7.61 39.55
N VAL A 18 -22.64 -6.49 39.26
CA VAL A 18 -22.20 -5.49 38.27
C VAL A 18 -22.04 -4.11 38.92
N LYS A 19 -21.31 -4.06 40.03
CA LYS A 19 -20.81 -2.81 40.62
C LYS A 19 -19.28 -2.80 40.66
N GLN A 20 -18.69 -2.88 39.47
CA GLN A 20 -17.30 -2.50 39.24
C GLN A 20 -17.20 -1.98 37.79
N SER A 21 -17.28 -0.65 37.63
CA SER A 21 -16.71 0.13 36.50
C SER A 21 -17.37 1.50 36.27
N THR A 22 -18.16 2.05 37.18
CA THR A 22 -18.66 3.44 37.03
C THR A 22 -18.73 4.19 38.35
N SER A 23 -17.60 4.39 39.03
CA SER A 23 -17.39 5.51 39.96
C SER A 23 -15.94 5.55 40.46
N GLY A 24 -15.17 6.56 40.04
CA GLY A 24 -13.88 6.92 40.63
C GLY A 24 -12.66 6.31 39.93
N ASP A 25 -12.29 6.82 38.76
CA ASP A 25 -11.07 6.40 38.05
C ASP A 25 -9.86 7.27 38.47
N GLU A 26 -9.52 7.20 39.76
CA GLU A 26 -8.17 7.48 40.26
C GLU A 26 -7.55 6.13 40.63
N GLY A 27 -7.19 5.30 39.63
CA GLY A 27 -6.47 4.06 39.93
C GLY A 27 -6.38 3.00 38.84
N ALA A 28 -7.11 3.10 37.71
CA ALA A 28 -6.86 2.15 36.63
C ALA A 28 -5.44 2.37 36.07
N PRO A 29 -4.60 1.33 35.98
CA PRO A 29 -3.27 1.46 35.39
C PRO A 29 -3.44 1.93 33.94
N LYS A 30 -3.02 3.17 33.65
CA LYS A 30 -2.95 3.69 32.29
C LYS A 30 -1.91 2.86 31.53
N PHE A 31 -2.37 1.84 30.80
CA PHE A 31 -1.51 0.99 29.98
C PHE A 31 -0.75 1.85 28.99
N LYS A 32 0.59 1.82 29.01
CA LYS A 32 1.36 2.69 28.12
C LYS A 32 1.39 2.07 26.72
N PHE A 33 0.76 2.72 25.74
CA PHE A 33 0.92 2.33 24.33
C PHE A 33 2.26 2.87 23.77
N ASP A 34 2.77 2.21 22.74
CA ASP A 34 4.05 2.60 22.12
C ASP A 34 3.86 3.80 21.18
N THR A 35 4.55 4.90 21.44
CA THR A 35 4.53 6.07 20.55
C THR A 35 5.29 5.79 19.24
N ALA A 36 6.13 4.74 19.23
CA ALA A 36 6.95 4.27 18.12
C ALA A 36 7.91 5.35 17.60
N SER A 37 8.65 6.00 18.50
CA SER A 37 9.59 7.10 18.20
C SER A 37 10.63 6.76 17.11
N LYS A 38 11.07 5.50 17.01
CA LYS A 38 12.00 5.05 15.95
C LYS A 38 11.37 5.20 14.56
N THR A 39 10.09 4.91 14.42
CA THR A 39 9.34 5.10 13.17
C THR A 39 9.27 6.57 12.80
N ARG A 40 8.99 7.43 13.78
CA ARG A 40 8.94 8.88 13.58
C ARG A 40 10.29 9.41 13.09
N ILE A 41 11.39 8.94 13.69
CA ILE A 41 12.76 9.28 13.26
C ILE A 41 13.01 8.82 11.82
N TYR A 42 12.64 7.57 11.48
CA TYR A 42 12.76 7.06 10.10
C TYR A 42 11.96 7.88 9.08
N CYS A 43 10.74 8.29 9.42
CA CYS A 43 9.91 9.16 8.59
C CYS A 43 10.56 10.51 8.35
N PHE A 44 11.14 11.09 9.41
CA PHE A 44 11.87 12.35 9.31
C PHE A 44 13.13 12.22 8.45
N PHE A 45 13.90 11.14 8.59
CA PHE A 45 15.04 10.86 7.71
C PHE A 45 14.62 10.68 6.25
N SER A 46 13.52 9.95 6.00
CA SER A 46 12.99 9.75 4.66
C SER A 46 12.56 11.08 4.02
N LEU A 47 11.96 11.98 4.80
CA LEU A 47 11.65 13.35 4.38
C LEU A 47 12.91 14.14 4.03
N LEU A 48 13.94 14.13 4.89
CA LEU A 48 15.20 14.84 4.63
C LEU A 48 15.89 14.33 3.35
N ILE A 49 15.96 13.01 3.16
CA ILE A 49 16.51 12.39 1.95
C ILE A 49 15.68 12.80 0.73
N GLY A 50 14.34 12.77 0.83
CA GLY A 50 13.45 13.20 -0.25
C GLY A 50 13.67 14.65 -0.66
N VAL A 51 13.82 15.56 0.31
CA VAL A 51 14.15 16.98 0.07
C VAL A 51 15.52 17.12 -0.60
N ALA A 52 16.55 16.44 -0.10
CA ALA A 52 17.89 16.50 -0.67
C ALA A 52 17.92 15.99 -2.12
N LEU A 53 17.30 14.83 -2.39
CA LEU A 53 17.19 14.27 -3.74
C LEU A 53 16.37 15.18 -4.66
N SER A 54 15.31 15.80 -4.16
CA SER A 54 14.54 16.78 -4.91
C SER A 54 15.39 17.97 -5.35
N PHE A 55 16.16 18.57 -4.45
CA PHE A 55 17.05 19.69 -4.78
C PHE A 55 18.15 19.28 -5.75
N LEU A 56 18.72 18.09 -5.58
CA LEU A 56 19.71 17.54 -6.50
C LEU A 56 19.13 17.39 -7.92
N CYS A 57 17.96 16.75 -8.05
CA CYS A 57 17.33 16.54 -9.35
C CYS A 57 16.91 17.86 -10.03
N LEU A 58 16.32 18.78 -9.28
CA LEU A 58 15.93 20.10 -9.80
C LEU A 58 17.14 20.92 -10.23
N SER A 59 18.16 21.02 -9.38
CA SER A 59 19.35 21.83 -9.69
C SER A 59 20.14 21.23 -10.85
N SER A 60 20.35 19.90 -10.88
CA SER A 60 20.98 19.23 -12.02
C SER A 60 20.18 19.40 -13.30
N GLY A 61 18.86 19.22 -13.27
CA GLY A 61 18.01 19.41 -14.44
C GLY A 61 18.04 20.85 -14.99
N LEU A 62 17.95 21.86 -14.12
CA LEU A 62 18.04 23.27 -14.51
C LEU A 62 19.42 23.64 -15.06
N CYS A 63 20.50 23.17 -14.42
CA CYS A 63 21.87 23.38 -14.91
C CYS A 63 22.07 22.75 -16.29
N LEU A 64 21.52 21.56 -16.56
CA LEU A 64 21.62 20.91 -17.87
C LEU A 64 20.87 21.68 -18.97
N ILE A 65 19.67 22.20 -18.66
CA ILE A 65 18.93 23.04 -19.62
C ILE A 65 19.68 24.34 -19.90
N ALA A 66 20.30 24.94 -18.87
CA ALA A 66 21.05 26.20 -19.03
C ALA A 66 22.36 26.01 -19.79
N ALA A 67 23.06 24.89 -19.58
CA ALA A 67 24.33 24.59 -20.23
C ALA A 67 24.14 24.16 -21.69
N GLU A 68 23.18 23.26 -21.97
CA GLU A 68 23.00 22.63 -23.28
C GLU A 68 21.52 22.63 -23.71
N PRO A 69 20.95 23.81 -24.03
CA PRO A 69 19.52 23.94 -24.35
C PRO A 69 19.10 23.20 -25.62
N ALA A 70 20.04 22.89 -26.52
CA ALA A 70 19.77 22.17 -27.76
C ALA A 70 19.57 20.66 -27.52
N ILE A 71 20.36 20.06 -26.63
CA ILE A 71 20.37 18.60 -26.39
C ILE A 71 19.34 18.21 -25.32
N LEU A 72 19.06 19.12 -24.37
CA LEU A 72 18.21 18.87 -23.20
C LEU A 72 18.63 17.65 -22.37
N GLY A 73 19.93 17.37 -22.35
CA GLY A 73 20.50 16.27 -21.58
C GLY A 73 22.02 16.21 -21.62
N LEU A 74 22.60 15.33 -20.80
CA LEU A 74 24.05 15.11 -20.73
C LEU A 74 24.40 13.76 -21.38
N PRO A 75 25.19 13.73 -22.46
CA PRO A 75 25.65 12.48 -23.04
C PRO A 75 26.77 11.87 -22.17
N PHE A 76 26.71 10.57 -21.94
CA PHE A 76 27.78 9.81 -21.30
C PHE A 76 27.82 8.38 -21.86
N ASN A 77 28.99 7.75 -21.83
CA ASN A 77 29.17 6.41 -22.38
C ASN A 77 28.81 5.37 -21.32
N MET A 78 27.74 4.60 -21.57
CA MET A 78 27.26 3.56 -20.67
C MET A 78 26.76 2.40 -21.49
N SER A 79 27.15 1.18 -21.11
CA SER A 79 26.65 -0.04 -21.77
C SER A 79 25.15 -0.23 -21.50
N SER A 80 24.45 -0.93 -22.40
CA SER A 80 23.02 -1.23 -22.24
C SER A 80 22.69 -1.88 -20.90
N LEU A 81 23.48 -2.87 -20.48
CA LEU A 81 23.30 -3.54 -19.19
C LEU A 81 23.46 -2.56 -18.00
N GLN A 82 24.44 -1.67 -18.04
CA GLN A 82 24.64 -0.68 -16.99
C GLN A 82 23.47 0.31 -16.93
N GLN A 83 22.93 0.73 -18.08
CA GLN A 83 21.75 1.60 -18.13
C GLN A 83 20.53 0.90 -17.51
N GLU A 84 20.28 -0.36 -17.86
CA GLU A 84 19.16 -1.13 -17.31
C GLU A 84 19.28 -1.32 -15.79
N LEU A 85 20.49 -1.60 -15.29
CA LEU A 85 20.77 -1.72 -13.85
C LEU A 85 20.69 -0.37 -13.12
N ALA A 86 21.10 0.72 -13.76
CA ALA A 86 21.01 2.05 -13.19
C ALA A 86 19.54 2.46 -12.99
N ILE A 87 18.68 2.23 -13.98
CA ILE A 87 17.23 2.50 -13.87
C ILE A 87 16.61 1.65 -12.75
N LEU A 88 16.98 0.37 -12.65
CA LEU A 88 16.50 -0.50 -11.56
C LEU A 88 16.93 0.05 -10.19
N THR A 89 18.20 0.44 -10.06
CA THR A 89 18.76 1.01 -8.82
C THR A 89 18.03 2.29 -8.42
N VAL A 90 17.80 3.19 -9.38
CA VAL A 90 17.03 4.43 -9.16
C VAL A 90 15.61 4.09 -8.69
N ASN A 91 14.92 3.13 -9.33
CA ASN A 91 13.57 2.73 -8.91
C ASN A 91 13.54 2.12 -7.50
N VAL A 92 14.57 1.38 -7.08
CA VAL A 92 14.68 0.86 -5.71
C VAL A 92 14.86 2.02 -4.71
N ILE A 93 15.79 2.94 -4.97
CA ILE A 93 16.04 4.10 -4.11
C ILE A 93 14.78 4.97 -3.99
N LEU A 94 14.13 5.27 -5.13
CA LEU A 94 12.90 6.04 -5.16
C LEU A 94 11.78 5.38 -4.37
N THR A 95 11.59 4.06 -4.54
CA THR A 95 10.55 3.32 -3.81
C THR A 95 10.76 3.42 -2.30
N LEU A 96 12.01 3.26 -1.81
CA LEU A 96 12.31 3.38 -0.39
C LEU A 96 12.08 4.79 0.15
N CYS A 97 12.48 5.83 -0.59
CA CYS A 97 12.31 7.22 -0.16
C CYS A 97 10.82 7.63 -0.15
N ILE A 98 10.11 7.26 -1.21
CA ILE A 98 8.68 7.56 -1.37
C ILE A 98 7.87 6.83 -0.32
N ASP A 99 8.11 5.53 -0.08
CA ASP A 99 7.33 4.77 0.92
C ASP A 99 7.47 5.39 2.33
N GLY A 100 8.64 5.94 2.70
CA GLY A 100 8.83 6.66 3.97
C GLY A 100 8.05 7.98 4.07
N MET A 101 8.06 8.81 3.01
CA MET A 101 7.27 10.04 2.97
C MET A 101 5.76 9.74 2.97
N MET A 102 5.36 8.73 2.22
CA MET A 102 3.97 8.27 2.11
C MET A 102 3.44 7.65 3.39
N PHE A 103 4.31 7.02 4.19
CA PHE A 103 3.95 6.54 5.51
C PHE A 103 3.59 7.71 6.45
N THR A 104 4.30 8.83 6.38
CA THR A 104 3.99 10.04 7.16
C THR A 104 2.58 10.56 6.85
N HIS A 105 2.27 10.66 5.56
CA HIS A 105 0.93 11.05 5.09
C HIS A 105 -0.13 10.06 5.56
N SER A 106 0.12 8.74 5.46
CA SER A 106 -0.79 7.69 5.91
C SER A 106 -1.09 7.74 7.41
N VAL A 107 -0.07 7.93 8.26
CA VAL A 107 -0.24 8.08 9.71
C VAL A 107 -1.02 9.34 10.03
N SER A 108 -0.72 10.46 9.37
CA SER A 108 -1.46 11.72 9.54
C SER A 108 -2.93 11.55 9.17
N LEU A 109 -3.23 10.91 8.03
CA LEU A 109 -4.60 10.63 7.59
C LEU A 109 -5.34 9.73 8.58
N ARG A 110 -4.70 8.68 9.10
CA ARG A 110 -5.30 7.77 10.10
C ARG A 110 -5.81 8.54 11.31
N TRP A 111 -4.98 9.42 11.87
CA TRP A 111 -5.35 10.20 13.06
C TRP A 111 -6.28 11.37 12.71
N ALA A 112 -6.21 11.92 11.50
CA ALA A 112 -7.22 12.88 11.04
C ALA A 112 -8.62 12.25 10.94
N LEU A 113 -8.73 11.01 10.44
CA LEU A 113 -9.98 10.25 10.40
C LEU A 113 -10.46 9.86 11.80
N HIS A 114 -9.53 9.57 12.72
CA HIS A 114 -9.83 9.33 14.12
C HIS A 114 -10.54 10.52 14.76
N HIS A 115 -10.00 11.73 14.60
CA HIS A 115 -10.62 12.96 15.10
C HIS A 115 -11.96 13.30 14.45
N GLU A 116 -12.29 12.66 13.32
CA GLU A 116 -13.61 12.76 12.67
C GLU A 116 -14.58 11.65 13.07
N ASN A 117 -14.19 10.73 13.97
CA ASN A 117 -14.95 9.51 14.29
C ASN A 117 -15.25 8.63 13.07
N ARG A 118 -14.35 8.64 12.09
CA ARG A 118 -14.46 7.88 10.83
C ARG A 118 -13.39 6.80 10.69
N LEU A 119 -12.58 6.60 11.73
CA LEU A 119 -11.53 5.57 11.75
C LEU A 119 -12.10 4.23 12.22
N GLU A 120 -12.48 3.37 11.28
CA GLU A 120 -12.97 2.02 11.58
C GLU A 120 -11.84 0.97 11.56
N PHE A 121 -10.92 1.11 10.59
CA PHE A 121 -9.81 0.18 10.37
C PHE A 121 -8.47 0.87 10.60
N ASN A 122 -7.50 0.12 11.13
CA ASN A 122 -6.11 0.57 11.24
C ASN A 122 -5.53 0.94 9.87
N THR A 123 -5.84 0.15 8.85
CA THR A 123 -5.45 0.37 7.46
C THR A 123 -6.65 0.90 6.65
N ASN A 124 -6.59 2.17 6.21
CA ASN A 124 -7.62 2.79 5.36
C ASN A 124 -7.14 2.94 3.93
N ILE A 125 -8.10 2.94 2.99
CA ILE A 125 -7.82 3.11 1.57
C ILE A 125 -7.58 4.59 1.26
N ARG A 126 -6.31 5.04 1.37
CA ARG A 126 -5.94 6.47 1.29
C ARG A 126 -6.46 7.19 0.04
N LEU A 127 -6.58 6.50 -1.09
CA LEU A 127 -7.06 7.10 -2.34
C LEU A 127 -8.57 7.41 -2.32
N LEU A 128 -9.33 6.69 -1.49
CA LEU A 128 -10.79 6.83 -1.40
C LEU A 128 -11.23 7.48 -0.08
N THR A 129 -10.34 7.61 0.90
CA THR A 129 -10.62 8.21 2.20
C THR A 129 -9.89 9.53 2.36
N SER A 130 -10.64 10.59 2.66
CA SER A 130 -10.10 11.91 2.98
C SER A 130 -10.73 12.47 4.25
N SER A 131 -9.96 13.31 4.96
CA SER A 131 -10.45 14.13 6.05
C SER A 131 -11.08 15.42 5.50
N SER A 132 -12.20 15.84 6.09
CA SER A 132 -12.85 17.11 5.80
C SER A 132 -12.22 18.28 6.59
N ARG A 133 -11.66 17.98 7.76
CA ARG A 133 -11.13 18.96 8.72
C ARG A 133 -9.63 19.21 8.61
N SER A 134 -8.86 18.25 8.08
CA SER A 134 -7.40 18.35 7.94
C SER A 134 -7.00 18.67 6.50
N GLY A 135 -6.53 19.89 6.26
CA GLY A 135 -6.03 20.35 4.95
C GLY A 135 -5.06 19.39 4.24
N PRO A 136 -3.97 18.93 4.88
CA PRO A 136 -3.02 18.01 4.23
C PRO A 136 -3.61 16.62 3.93
N ASN A 137 -4.76 16.28 4.52
CA ASN A 137 -5.43 14.99 4.37
C ASN A 137 -6.76 15.10 3.59
N ARG A 138 -7.03 16.24 2.94
CA ARG A 138 -8.18 16.42 2.05
C ARG A 138 -7.99 15.68 0.73
N TRP A 139 -9.09 15.48 0.01
CA TRP A 139 -9.11 14.74 -1.26
C TRP A 139 -8.14 15.31 -2.30
N TYR A 140 -7.97 16.65 -2.36
CA TYR A 140 -7.05 17.29 -3.31
C TYR A 140 -5.59 17.00 -2.95
N SER A 141 -5.25 16.90 -1.67
CA SER A 141 -3.90 16.53 -1.21
C SER A 141 -3.61 15.08 -1.57
N ASN A 142 -4.58 14.18 -1.37
CA ASN A 142 -4.45 12.78 -1.79
C ASN A 142 -4.28 12.65 -3.31
N ALA A 143 -5.01 13.45 -4.08
CA ALA A 143 -4.89 13.50 -5.54
C ALA A 143 -3.52 14.06 -5.97
N ALA A 144 -3.04 15.12 -5.32
CA ALA A 144 -1.72 15.69 -5.57
C ALA A 144 -0.60 14.69 -5.22
N THR A 145 -0.70 14.01 -4.09
CA THR A 145 0.18 12.92 -3.69
C THR A 145 0.18 11.79 -4.72
N LEU A 146 -0.98 11.40 -5.26
CA LEU A 146 -1.03 10.41 -6.34
C LEU A 146 -0.35 10.94 -7.61
N PHE A 147 -0.63 12.18 -8.01
CA PHE A 147 -0.01 12.82 -9.17
C PHE A 147 1.50 12.83 -9.07
N PHE A 148 2.06 13.29 -7.95
CA PHE A 148 3.51 13.30 -7.73
C PHE A 148 4.08 11.88 -7.72
N LEU A 149 3.36 10.89 -7.16
CA LEU A 149 3.79 9.49 -7.19
C LEU A 149 3.92 8.97 -8.63
N VAL A 150 2.93 9.26 -9.48
CA VAL A 150 2.95 8.89 -10.90
C VAL A 150 4.08 9.61 -11.63
N LEU A 151 4.24 10.92 -11.39
CA LEU A 151 5.29 11.73 -11.99
C LEU A 151 6.68 11.24 -11.60
N SER A 152 6.91 10.81 -10.35
CA SER A 152 8.20 10.24 -9.92
C SER A 152 8.57 9.00 -10.73
N TYR A 153 7.66 8.02 -10.84
CA TYR A 153 7.96 6.79 -11.58
C TYR A 153 8.06 7.03 -13.10
N GLY A 154 7.18 7.85 -13.67
CA GLY A 154 7.24 8.19 -15.09
C GLY A 154 8.53 8.95 -15.46
N SER A 155 8.96 9.86 -14.58
CA SER A 155 10.24 10.58 -14.74
C SER A 155 11.44 9.64 -14.60
N SER A 156 11.46 8.78 -13.57
CA SER A 156 12.51 7.76 -13.40
C SER A 156 12.68 6.89 -14.65
N SER A 157 11.57 6.50 -15.26
CA SER A 157 11.57 5.65 -16.46
C SER A 157 12.03 6.36 -17.73
N SER A 158 12.02 7.69 -17.71
CA SER A 158 12.49 8.55 -18.80
C SER A 158 13.84 9.20 -18.49
N LEU A 159 14.49 8.81 -17.39
CA LEU A 159 15.70 9.45 -16.87
C LEU A 159 16.91 9.18 -17.76
N LEU A 160 17.09 7.92 -18.17
CA LEU A 160 18.21 7.49 -19.02
C LEU A 160 17.66 7.05 -20.38
N ILE A 161 18.10 7.74 -21.42
CA ILE A 161 17.61 7.58 -22.79
C ILE A 161 18.76 7.02 -23.64
N ALA A 162 18.48 6.07 -24.53
CA ALA A 162 19.46 5.64 -25.52
C ALA A 162 19.58 6.74 -26.59
N ALA A 163 20.80 7.22 -26.87
CA ALA A 163 21.05 8.08 -28.01
C ALA A 163 21.38 7.22 -29.24
N ASP A 164 21.12 7.78 -30.42
CA ASP A 164 21.25 7.09 -31.71
C ASP A 164 22.66 6.50 -31.93
N PRO A 165 22.77 5.17 -32.12
CA PRO A 165 24.05 4.50 -32.31
C PRO A 165 24.78 4.89 -33.60
N GLU A 166 24.09 5.44 -34.61
CA GLU A 166 24.72 5.80 -35.89
C GLU A 166 25.61 7.05 -35.81
N LYS A 167 25.38 7.94 -34.83
CA LYS A 167 26.12 9.22 -34.71
C LYS A 167 26.84 9.40 -33.39
N LEU A 168 26.29 8.91 -32.28
CA LEU A 168 26.95 8.86 -30.98
C LEU A 168 27.11 7.39 -30.57
N VAL A 169 28.23 6.78 -30.93
CA VAL A 169 28.53 5.38 -30.60
C VAL A 169 28.37 5.15 -29.09
N ASN A 170 27.29 4.44 -28.72
CA ASN A 170 26.96 4.02 -27.34
C ASN A 170 26.74 5.15 -26.33
N ALA A 171 26.26 6.33 -26.75
CA ALA A 171 25.93 7.35 -25.77
C ALA A 171 24.55 7.10 -25.13
N THR A 172 24.52 7.09 -23.79
CA THR A 172 23.30 7.25 -23.01
C THR A 172 23.13 8.74 -22.70
N LEU A 173 21.91 9.25 -22.80
CA LEU A 173 21.59 10.64 -22.48
C LEU A 173 20.84 10.72 -21.14
N LEU A 174 21.36 11.52 -20.21
CA LEU A 174 20.64 11.89 -18.99
C LEU A 174 19.62 12.98 -19.32
N ASN A 175 18.33 12.67 -19.24
CA ASN A 175 17.26 13.57 -19.65
C ASN A 175 16.99 14.67 -18.62
N ALA A 176 17.23 15.93 -18.98
CA ALA A 176 17.02 17.07 -18.10
C ALA A 176 15.53 17.29 -17.76
N THR A 177 14.62 17.00 -18.70
CA THR A 177 13.17 17.14 -18.48
C THR A 177 12.68 16.14 -17.44
N ALA A 178 13.17 14.89 -17.52
CA ALA A 178 12.87 13.86 -16.54
C ALA A 178 13.47 14.18 -15.16
N LEU A 179 14.68 14.74 -15.09
CA LEU A 179 15.27 15.20 -13.82
C LEU A 179 14.43 16.28 -13.15
N ILE A 180 13.96 17.27 -13.92
CA ILE A 180 13.07 18.31 -13.40
C ILE A 180 11.73 17.69 -12.94
N GLY A 181 11.13 16.82 -13.76
CA GLY A 181 9.90 16.11 -13.40
C GLY A 181 10.03 15.31 -12.10
N LEU A 182 11.13 14.57 -11.96
CA LEU A 182 11.45 13.80 -10.75
C LEU A 182 11.66 14.72 -9.54
N GLY A 183 12.36 15.83 -9.73
CA GLY A 183 12.58 16.86 -8.71
C GLY A 183 11.28 17.49 -8.23
N ILE A 184 10.40 17.92 -9.14
CA ILE A 184 9.07 18.48 -8.80
C ILE A 184 8.25 17.44 -8.03
N ALA A 185 8.28 16.19 -8.49
CA ALA A 185 7.53 15.10 -7.86
C ALA A 185 7.99 14.85 -6.42
N LEU A 186 9.30 14.73 -6.19
CA LEU A 186 9.87 14.53 -4.86
C LEU A 186 9.64 15.76 -3.95
N ALA A 187 9.78 16.99 -4.49
CA ALA A 187 9.43 18.22 -3.77
C ALA A 187 7.97 18.20 -3.30
N GLY A 188 7.05 17.82 -4.20
CA GLY A 188 5.62 17.75 -3.91
C GLY A 188 5.30 16.73 -2.81
N GLN A 189 5.88 15.53 -2.88
CA GLN A 189 5.74 14.52 -1.82
C GLN A 189 6.30 15.01 -0.49
N ALA A 190 7.50 15.58 -0.51
CA ALA A 190 8.15 16.10 0.69
C ALA A 190 7.37 17.25 1.31
N ALA A 191 6.83 18.17 0.50
CA ALA A 191 6.02 19.29 0.95
C ALA A 191 4.73 18.80 1.64
N ILE A 192 4.04 17.81 1.07
CA ILE A 192 2.83 17.24 1.69
C ILE A 192 3.18 16.51 2.99
N ALA A 193 4.25 15.72 3.01
CA ALA A 193 4.70 15.03 4.23
C ALA A 193 5.14 16.03 5.32
N ALA A 194 5.84 17.10 4.97
CA ALA A 194 6.20 18.18 5.89
C ALA A 194 4.96 18.93 6.38
N TRP A 195 3.97 19.17 5.51
CA TRP A 195 2.70 19.78 5.88
C TRP A 195 1.91 18.90 6.85
N CYS A 196 1.88 17.58 6.65
CA CYS A 196 1.33 16.63 7.61
C CYS A 196 2.02 16.70 8.98
N LEU A 197 3.34 16.92 9.03
CA LEU A 197 4.07 17.06 10.29
C LEU A 197 3.78 18.39 10.98
N ALA A 198 3.74 19.48 10.21
CA ALA A 198 3.57 20.84 10.71
C ALA A 198 2.11 21.17 11.11
N SER A 199 1.12 20.64 10.39
CA SER A 199 -0.30 20.98 10.56
C SER A 199 -1.02 20.16 11.63
N ASN A 200 -0.29 19.41 12.47
CA ASN A 200 -0.90 18.60 13.53
C ASN A 200 -1.43 19.49 14.66
N SER A 201 -2.64 20.02 14.49
CA SER A 201 -3.40 20.69 15.55
C SER A 201 -3.70 19.76 16.73
N HIS A 202 -3.67 18.45 16.48
CA HIS A 202 -3.71 17.41 17.50
C HIS A 202 -2.50 16.49 17.35
N PRO A 203 -1.80 16.16 18.45
CA PRO A 203 -0.61 15.33 18.40
C PRO A 203 -0.95 13.92 17.92
N ILE A 204 -0.22 13.41 16.93
CA ILE A 204 -0.26 12.00 16.51
C ILE A 204 0.11 11.14 17.72
N PRO A 205 -0.82 10.34 18.27
CA PRO A 205 -0.57 9.59 19.50
C PRO A 205 0.46 8.49 19.25
N THR A 206 0.33 7.71 18.17
CA THR A 206 1.30 6.67 17.82
C THR A 206 1.63 6.65 16.33
N TRP A 207 2.91 6.38 16.06
CA TRP A 207 3.47 6.13 14.73
C TRP A 207 3.54 4.64 14.40
N SER A 208 3.06 3.77 15.29
CA SER A 208 3.06 2.33 15.08
C SER A 208 2.09 1.96 13.96
N SER A 209 2.49 0.96 13.17
CA SER A 209 1.59 0.34 12.20
C SER A 209 0.89 -0.91 12.76
N ASN A 210 1.15 -1.25 14.03
CA ASN A 210 0.49 -2.37 14.72
C ASN A 210 -0.97 -2.01 15.05
N PRO A 211 -1.95 -2.82 14.61
CA PRO A 211 -3.37 -2.53 14.82
C PRO A 211 -3.77 -2.54 16.31
N LEU A 212 -3.10 -3.31 17.16
CA LEU A 212 -3.37 -3.33 18.61
C LEU A 212 -2.97 -2.04 19.29
N ASN A 213 -1.80 -1.53 18.92
CA ASN A 213 -1.29 -0.30 19.48
C ASN A 213 -2.13 0.91 19.04
N ALA A 214 -2.61 0.89 17.79
CA ALA A 214 -3.58 1.88 17.30
C ALA A 214 -4.93 1.75 18.04
N THR A 215 -5.40 0.54 18.29
CA THR A 215 -6.65 0.28 19.04
C THR A 215 -6.52 0.75 20.50
N LEU A 216 -5.41 0.45 21.17
CA LEU A 216 -5.16 0.88 22.55
C LEU A 216 -5.09 2.41 22.66
N ALA A 217 -4.44 3.07 21.71
CA ALA A 217 -4.45 4.54 21.63
C ALA A 217 -5.87 5.09 21.41
N ALA A 218 -6.66 4.47 20.52
CA ALA A 218 -8.04 4.88 20.27
C ALA A 218 -8.99 4.65 21.47
N LEU A 219 -8.76 3.58 22.25
CA LEU A 219 -9.45 3.32 23.52
C LEU A 219 -9.16 4.41 24.55
N GLN A 220 -7.88 4.79 24.71
CA GLN A 220 -7.49 5.83 25.67
C GLN A 220 -8.00 7.22 25.32
N MET A 221 -8.18 7.49 24.03
CA MET A 221 -8.80 8.71 23.54
C MET A 221 -10.34 8.68 23.63
N GLY A 222 -10.94 7.57 24.07
CA GLY A 222 -12.39 7.44 24.28
C GLY A 222 -13.22 7.27 23.00
N THR A 223 -12.59 7.17 21.83
CA THR A 223 -13.30 6.99 20.55
C THR A 223 -13.79 5.57 20.32
N VAL A 224 -13.07 4.60 20.83
CA VAL A 224 -13.43 3.19 20.83
C VAL A 224 -13.73 2.86 22.28
N THR A 225 -14.78 2.09 22.51
CA THR A 225 -15.13 1.59 23.85
C THR A 225 -15.31 0.10 23.76
N ARG A 226 -14.70 -0.65 24.69
CA ARG A 226 -14.86 -2.10 24.74
C ARG A 226 -16.34 -2.43 24.99
N ARG A 227 -16.93 -3.23 24.12
CA ARG A 227 -18.29 -3.75 24.32
C ARG A 227 -18.17 -5.13 24.97
N PRO A 228 -18.69 -5.33 26.19
CA PRO A 228 -18.65 -6.65 26.82
C PRO A 228 -19.48 -7.65 26.01
N ARG A 229 -19.25 -8.95 26.25
CA ARG A 229 -20.03 -10.05 25.63
C ARG A 229 -19.88 -10.16 24.11
N ARG A 230 -18.65 -9.93 23.61
CA ARG A 230 -18.29 -10.03 22.19
C ARG A 230 -16.97 -10.78 21.97
N SER A 231 -16.63 -11.71 22.86
CA SER A 231 -15.32 -12.37 22.88
C SER A 231 -15.00 -13.24 21.67
N MET A 232 -16.02 -13.63 20.88
CA MET A 232 -15.88 -14.49 19.71
C MET A 232 -16.45 -13.92 18.41
N LEU A 233 -16.85 -12.64 18.40
CA LEU A 233 -17.43 -12.00 17.22
C LEU A 233 -16.34 -11.47 16.29
N SER A 234 -16.24 -12.07 15.10
CA SER A 234 -15.36 -11.56 14.04
C SER A 234 -15.93 -10.30 13.37
N VAL A 235 -15.08 -9.57 12.66
CA VAL A 235 -15.45 -8.40 11.84
C VAL A 235 -16.60 -8.69 10.85
N HIS A 236 -16.79 -9.95 10.45
CA HIS A 236 -17.88 -10.34 9.54
C HIS A 236 -19.27 -10.32 10.19
N HIS A 237 -19.35 -10.21 11.52
CA HIS A 237 -20.59 -10.16 12.29
C HIS A 237 -21.01 -8.72 12.66
N LEU A 238 -20.30 -7.70 12.16
CA LEU A 238 -20.61 -6.28 12.37
C LEU A 238 -22.08 -5.90 12.13
N LYS A 239 -22.77 -6.54 11.17
CA LYS A 239 -24.19 -6.26 10.90
C LYS A 239 -25.16 -6.88 11.90
N HIS A 240 -24.71 -7.80 12.74
CA HIS A 240 -25.53 -8.50 13.73
C HIS A 240 -25.41 -7.83 15.11
N GLU A 241 -25.13 -6.52 15.15
CA GLU A 241 -24.88 -5.73 16.37
C GLU A 241 -25.97 -5.85 17.46
N LEU A 242 -27.16 -6.35 17.10
CA LEU A 242 -28.32 -6.50 17.97
C LEU A 242 -28.44 -7.88 18.65
N LEU A 243 -27.69 -8.90 18.23
CA LEU A 243 -27.81 -10.25 18.80
C LEU A 243 -26.68 -10.52 19.81
N LEU A 244 -27.03 -10.52 21.09
CA LEU A 244 -26.21 -10.93 22.24
C LEU A 244 -26.09 -12.47 22.35
N GLU A 245 -26.28 -13.19 21.25
CA GLU A 245 -26.31 -14.64 21.27
C GLU A 245 -24.89 -15.21 21.35
N PRO A 246 -24.65 -16.18 22.25
CA PRO A 246 -23.38 -16.90 22.29
C PRO A 246 -23.09 -17.57 20.95
N VAL A 247 -21.84 -17.49 20.48
CA VAL A 247 -21.44 -17.98 19.15
C VAL A 247 -20.45 -19.14 19.27
N TYR A 248 -20.62 -20.14 18.39
CA TYR A 248 -19.66 -21.21 18.24
C TYR A 248 -18.41 -20.77 17.47
N PRO A 249 -17.19 -21.15 17.90
CA PRO A 249 -15.97 -20.85 17.16
C PRO A 249 -15.99 -21.44 15.74
N ALA A 250 -15.75 -20.59 14.75
CA ALA A 250 -15.60 -21.06 13.38
C ALA A 250 -14.19 -21.62 13.16
N THR A 251 -14.09 -22.86 12.65
CA THR A 251 -12.79 -23.49 12.29
C THR A 251 -12.09 -22.78 11.12
N ARG A 252 -12.84 -22.05 10.29
CA ARG A 252 -12.32 -21.28 9.18
C ARG A 252 -13.10 -19.97 9.02
N GLN A 253 -12.37 -18.87 8.98
CA GLN A 253 -12.97 -17.54 8.87
C GLN A 253 -13.31 -17.19 7.41
N LYS A 254 -14.15 -16.16 7.25
CA LYS A 254 -14.52 -15.61 5.93
C LYS A 254 -13.35 -14.78 5.36
N SER A 255 -13.28 -14.70 4.04
CA SER A 255 -12.21 -13.98 3.32
C SER A 255 -12.34 -12.46 3.45
N MET A 256 -11.26 -11.72 3.15
CA MET A 256 -11.21 -10.25 3.24
C MET A 256 -12.27 -9.57 2.37
N ILE A 257 -12.58 -10.13 1.20
CA ILE A 257 -13.63 -9.62 0.28
C ILE A 257 -14.99 -9.48 0.98
N ARG A 258 -15.30 -10.38 1.93
CA ARG A 258 -16.58 -10.32 2.66
C ARG A 258 -16.61 -9.24 3.73
N ALA A 259 -15.45 -8.88 4.29
CA ALA A 259 -15.35 -7.81 5.27
C ALA A 259 -15.37 -6.43 4.59
N GLN A 260 -14.62 -6.28 3.50
CA GLN A 260 -14.44 -5.00 2.83
C GLN A 260 -14.62 -5.12 1.32
N ARG A 261 -15.72 -4.57 0.79
CA ARG A 261 -16.05 -4.60 -0.64
C ARG A 261 -14.97 -3.97 -1.52
N ALA A 262 -14.21 -3.01 -1.00
CA ALA A 262 -13.15 -2.38 -1.74
C ALA A 262 -12.03 -3.35 -2.16
N VAL A 263 -11.82 -4.44 -1.43
CA VAL A 263 -10.89 -5.51 -1.84
C VAL A 263 -11.29 -6.13 -3.18
N LEU A 264 -12.60 -6.27 -3.45
CA LEU A 264 -13.08 -6.78 -4.73
C LEU A 264 -12.71 -5.82 -5.87
N TYR A 265 -12.89 -4.51 -5.68
CA TYR A 265 -12.51 -3.51 -6.68
C TYR A 265 -11.00 -3.50 -6.92
N ILE A 266 -10.19 -3.68 -5.89
CA ILE A 266 -8.72 -3.80 -6.02
C ILE A 266 -8.38 -5.00 -6.91
N VAL A 267 -8.96 -6.18 -6.66
CA VAL A 267 -8.74 -7.37 -7.48
C VAL A 267 -9.13 -7.12 -8.94
N ILE A 268 -10.29 -6.49 -9.19
CA ILE A 268 -10.75 -6.15 -10.54
C ILE A 268 -9.76 -5.21 -11.25
N VAL A 269 -9.29 -4.15 -10.57
CA VAL A 269 -8.35 -3.18 -11.15
C VAL A 269 -7.03 -3.87 -11.55
N ILE A 270 -6.52 -4.79 -10.73
CA ILE A 270 -5.26 -5.49 -11.05
C ILE A 270 -5.43 -6.49 -12.21
N TRP A 271 -6.55 -7.20 -12.27
CA TRP A 271 -6.85 -8.05 -13.43
C TRP A 271 -7.05 -7.24 -14.70
N LEU A 272 -7.68 -6.06 -14.61
CA LEU A 272 -7.79 -5.14 -15.74
C LEU A 272 -6.40 -4.69 -16.21
N LEU A 273 -5.49 -4.36 -15.29
CA LEU A 273 -4.10 -4.02 -15.63
C LEU A 273 -3.38 -5.18 -16.35
N ALA A 274 -3.51 -6.41 -15.86
CA ALA A 274 -2.92 -7.59 -16.49
C ALA A 274 -3.51 -7.87 -17.89
N PHE A 275 -4.82 -7.70 -18.04
CA PHE A 275 -5.49 -7.81 -19.33
C PHE A 275 -5.00 -6.74 -20.31
N LEU A 276 -4.89 -5.48 -19.88
CA LEU A 276 -4.39 -4.38 -20.70
C LEU A 276 -2.93 -4.59 -21.12
N ALA A 277 -2.07 -5.07 -20.21
CA ALA A 277 -0.67 -5.41 -20.54
C ALA A 277 -0.58 -6.53 -21.60
N THR A 278 -1.44 -7.55 -21.49
CA THR A 278 -1.51 -8.65 -22.46
C THR A 278 -2.07 -8.17 -23.81
N ALA A 279 -3.12 -7.35 -23.79
CA ALA A 279 -3.70 -6.75 -25.00
C ALA A 279 -2.68 -5.84 -25.71
N TRP A 280 -1.89 -5.08 -24.95
CA TRP A 280 -0.80 -4.28 -25.47
C TRP A 280 0.27 -5.15 -26.16
N LEU A 281 0.71 -6.23 -25.51
CA LEU A 281 1.64 -7.21 -26.12
C LEU A 281 1.12 -7.73 -27.47
N ILE A 282 -0.12 -8.21 -27.50
CA ILE A 282 -0.75 -8.75 -28.70
C ILE A 282 -0.82 -7.68 -29.80
N SER A 283 -1.21 -6.45 -29.43
CA SER A 283 -1.31 -5.33 -30.36
C SER A 283 0.03 -5.00 -31.00
N ILE A 284 1.11 -4.94 -30.22
CA ILE A 284 2.46 -4.69 -30.74
C ILE A 284 2.93 -5.82 -31.66
N ILE A 285 2.70 -7.08 -31.29
CA ILE A 285 3.04 -8.23 -32.14
C ILE A 285 2.31 -8.16 -33.50
N LEU A 286 1.01 -7.84 -33.49
CA LEU A 286 0.21 -7.72 -34.71
C LEU A 286 0.68 -6.54 -35.58
N LEU A 287 1.04 -5.41 -34.97
CA LEU A 287 1.57 -4.24 -35.68
C LEU A 287 2.91 -4.56 -36.36
N ILE A 288 3.85 -5.19 -35.65
CA ILE A 288 5.16 -5.58 -36.22
C ILE A 288 4.98 -6.58 -37.36
N ARG A 289 4.13 -7.60 -37.16
CA ARG A 289 3.82 -8.58 -38.22
C ARG A 289 3.26 -7.91 -39.47
N LYS A 290 2.47 -6.85 -39.31
CA LYS A 290 1.89 -6.10 -40.43
C LYS A 290 2.91 -5.17 -41.10
N SER A 291 3.79 -4.51 -40.33
CA SER A 291 4.77 -3.57 -40.88
C SER A 291 5.91 -4.27 -41.63
N ALA A 292 6.36 -5.43 -41.14
CA ALA A 292 7.50 -6.14 -41.69
C ALA A 292 7.23 -7.66 -41.88
N PRO A 293 6.28 -8.06 -42.74
CA PRO A 293 5.82 -9.45 -42.82
C PRO A 293 6.91 -10.45 -43.26
N ARG A 294 7.93 -10.00 -44.01
CA ARG A 294 9.05 -10.84 -44.47
C ARG A 294 10.13 -11.04 -43.41
N CYS A 295 10.22 -10.13 -42.43
CA CYS A 295 11.23 -10.13 -41.37
C CYS A 295 10.67 -10.44 -39.99
N TRP A 296 9.37 -10.67 -39.87
CA TRP A 296 8.79 -11.05 -38.59
C TRP A 296 9.00 -12.54 -38.31
N ARG A 297 9.66 -12.83 -37.19
CA ARG A 297 9.71 -14.16 -36.55
C ARG A 297 9.48 -13.98 -35.06
N LEU A 298 8.66 -14.86 -34.48
CA LEU A 298 8.45 -14.85 -33.03
C LEU A 298 9.75 -15.29 -32.34
N ALA A 299 10.43 -14.35 -31.69
CA ALA A 299 11.69 -14.55 -31.00
C ALA A 299 11.72 -13.74 -29.70
N LEU A 300 12.04 -14.38 -28.58
CA LEU A 300 12.19 -13.70 -27.29
C LEU A 300 13.58 -13.06 -27.16
N ALA A 301 13.95 -12.22 -28.13
CA ALA A 301 15.22 -11.48 -28.12
C ALA A 301 15.12 -10.26 -27.20
N TRP A 302 16.07 -10.12 -26.26
CA TRP A 302 16.14 -8.97 -25.35
C TRP A 302 16.73 -7.72 -26.01
N ASN A 303 17.71 -7.93 -26.90
CA ASN A 303 18.41 -6.88 -27.64
C ASN A 303 17.60 -6.44 -28.86
N ILE A 304 17.84 -5.21 -29.29
CA ILE A 304 17.27 -4.63 -30.50
C ILE A 304 18.24 -4.98 -31.64
N GLU A 305 17.88 -5.93 -32.51
CA GLU A 305 18.71 -6.32 -33.66
C GLU A 305 18.03 -6.01 -35.00
N THR A 306 18.80 -5.48 -35.96
CA THR A 306 18.29 -4.77 -37.14
C THR A 306 18.33 -5.56 -38.45
N MET A 307 18.84 -6.79 -38.46
CA MET A 307 19.13 -7.51 -39.71
C MET A 307 18.02 -8.49 -40.17
N CYS A 308 16.74 -8.25 -39.80
CA CYS A 308 15.52 -9.03 -40.15
C CYS A 308 14.88 -9.85 -38.99
N TYR A 309 15.04 -9.40 -37.74
CA TYR A 309 14.31 -9.86 -36.54
C TYR A 309 13.76 -8.66 -35.76
N GLU A 310 12.91 -7.86 -36.39
CA GLU A 310 12.35 -6.69 -35.72
C GLU A 310 11.49 -7.11 -34.52
N ASN A 311 11.96 -6.79 -33.31
CA ASN A 311 11.22 -6.96 -32.06
C ASN A 311 10.65 -5.66 -31.50
N ILE A 312 10.68 -4.62 -32.32
CA ILE A 312 10.49 -3.24 -31.93
C ILE A 312 9.52 -2.55 -32.88
N ILE A 313 8.68 -1.67 -32.36
CA ILE A 313 7.91 -0.72 -33.16
C ILE A 313 8.08 0.68 -32.58
N GLY A 314 8.41 1.64 -33.45
CA GLY A 314 8.55 3.04 -33.09
C GLY A 314 7.23 3.79 -33.22
N TRP A 315 6.91 4.59 -32.22
CA TRP A 315 5.88 5.61 -32.29
C TRP A 315 6.54 6.98 -32.28
N PHE A 316 6.23 7.77 -33.31
CA PHE A 316 6.74 9.12 -33.50
C PHE A 316 5.68 10.11 -33.04
N LEU A 317 6.04 11.03 -32.14
CA LEU A 317 5.12 12.08 -31.67
C LEU A 317 4.74 13.07 -32.77
N ASP A 318 5.60 13.22 -33.79
CA ASP A 318 5.34 14.04 -34.95
C ASP A 318 5.36 13.19 -36.22
N THR A 319 4.32 13.32 -37.04
CA THR A 319 4.30 12.73 -38.38
C THR A 319 4.59 13.86 -39.35
N PRO A 320 5.68 13.80 -40.14
CA PRO A 320 5.97 14.86 -41.08
C PRO A 320 4.80 14.97 -42.06
N ILE A 321 4.07 16.09 -42.00
CA ILE A 321 3.12 16.46 -43.04
C ILE A 321 3.98 16.77 -44.26
N TYR A 322 4.08 15.82 -45.19
CA TYR A 322 4.77 15.97 -46.46
C TYR A 322 3.99 16.95 -47.35
N ASN A 323 4.09 18.24 -47.03
CA ASN A 323 3.79 19.31 -47.96
C ASN A 323 5.14 19.78 -48.52
N SER A 324 5.24 19.80 -49.85
CA SER A 324 6.46 19.81 -50.66
C SER A 324 7.42 21.00 -50.48
N GLU A 325 7.23 21.91 -49.51
CA GLU A 325 8.10 23.08 -49.36
C GLU A 325 8.56 23.45 -47.95
N MET A 326 8.10 22.80 -46.86
CA MET A 326 8.74 22.99 -45.56
C MET A 326 8.19 21.97 -44.56
N THR A 327 9.04 21.08 -44.06
CA THR A 327 8.71 20.17 -42.96
C THR A 327 8.57 20.98 -41.66
N ARG A 328 7.42 21.64 -41.45
CA ARG A 328 7.15 22.29 -40.17
C ARG A 328 6.81 21.22 -39.13
N LEU A 329 7.74 20.98 -38.21
CA LEU A 329 7.46 20.21 -37.01
C LEU A 329 6.35 20.91 -36.22
N ARG A 330 5.35 20.17 -35.75
CA ARG A 330 4.19 20.72 -35.03
C ARG A 330 4.55 21.17 -33.62
N TYR A 331 5.57 20.56 -33.04
CA TYR A 331 6.00 20.76 -31.66
C TYR A 331 7.49 21.05 -31.57
N THR A 332 7.88 21.97 -30.69
CA THR A 332 9.29 22.21 -30.37
C THR A 332 9.89 20.99 -29.68
N TYR A 333 11.21 20.81 -29.76
CA TYR A 333 11.89 19.66 -29.14
C TYR A 333 11.57 19.52 -27.64
N GLY A 334 11.63 20.63 -26.88
CA GLY A 334 11.23 20.62 -25.46
C GLY A 334 9.76 20.31 -25.21
N GLN A 335 8.85 20.69 -26.13
CA GLN A 335 7.44 20.26 -26.03
C GLN A 335 7.31 18.75 -26.26
N GLN A 336 8.06 18.19 -27.21
CA GLN A 336 8.08 16.76 -27.46
C GLN A 336 8.60 15.96 -26.25
N THR A 337 9.65 16.43 -25.56
CA THR A 337 10.15 15.75 -24.35
C THR A 337 9.13 15.76 -23.21
N ILE A 338 8.42 16.88 -23.02
CA ILE A 338 7.34 16.98 -22.01
C ILE A 338 6.17 16.07 -22.37
N LEU A 339 5.72 16.08 -23.63
CA LEU A 339 4.63 15.21 -24.09
C LEU A 339 4.99 13.72 -23.95
N CYS A 340 6.23 13.36 -24.28
CA CYS A 340 6.77 12.01 -24.07
C CYS A 340 6.72 11.63 -22.58
N LEU A 341 7.17 12.51 -21.68
CA LEU A 341 7.11 12.27 -20.23
C LEU A 341 5.66 12.09 -19.76
N LEU A 342 4.73 12.94 -20.21
CA LEU A 342 3.31 12.84 -19.84
C LEU A 342 2.69 11.53 -20.35
N PHE A 343 3.06 11.08 -21.55
CA PHE A 343 2.62 9.79 -22.09
C PHE A 343 3.12 8.61 -21.24
N VAL A 344 4.41 8.60 -20.88
CA VAL A 344 4.99 7.59 -19.98
C VAL A 344 4.30 7.62 -18.62
N CYS A 345 4.05 8.82 -18.07
CA CYS A 345 3.30 8.99 -16.82
C CYS A 345 1.87 8.43 -16.91
N ALA A 346 1.18 8.62 -18.04
CA ALA A 346 -0.18 8.11 -18.22
C ALA A 346 -0.23 6.56 -18.16
N ILE A 347 0.71 5.90 -18.85
CA ILE A 347 0.81 4.43 -18.85
C ILE A 347 1.20 3.93 -17.45
N GLN A 348 2.25 4.51 -16.87
CA GLN A 348 2.70 4.09 -15.54
C GLN A 348 1.73 4.47 -14.43
N GLY A 349 0.90 5.49 -14.63
CA GLY A 349 -0.08 5.94 -13.67
C GLY A 349 -1.09 4.85 -13.31
N LEU A 350 -1.56 4.09 -14.30
CA LEU A 350 -2.49 2.99 -14.06
C LEU A 350 -1.85 1.89 -13.18
N GLN A 351 -0.59 1.55 -13.47
CA GLN A 351 0.18 0.60 -12.67
C GLN A 351 0.43 1.10 -11.26
N THR A 352 0.85 2.37 -11.11
CA THR A 352 1.11 3.00 -9.81
C THR A 352 -0.13 2.93 -8.92
N ILE A 353 -1.31 3.26 -9.48
CA ILE A 353 -2.59 3.15 -8.76
C ILE A 353 -2.84 1.71 -8.35
N GLY A 354 -2.66 0.75 -9.26
CA GLY A 354 -2.83 -0.68 -8.97
C GLY A 354 -1.92 -1.16 -7.83
N LEU A 355 -0.60 -0.94 -7.95
CA LEU A 355 0.37 -1.33 -6.92
C LEU A 355 0.04 -0.71 -5.57
N HIS A 356 -0.39 0.54 -5.56
CA HIS A 356 -0.76 1.19 -4.32
C HIS A 356 -2.08 0.64 -3.73
N CYS A 357 -3.03 0.24 -4.57
CA CYS A 357 -4.20 -0.52 -4.13
C CYS A 357 -3.82 -1.88 -3.51
N VAL A 358 -2.85 -2.60 -4.09
CA VAL A 358 -2.36 -3.88 -3.52
C VAL A 358 -1.67 -3.67 -2.17
N GLU A 359 -0.96 -2.56 -1.99
CA GLU A 359 -0.36 -2.18 -0.70
C GLU A 359 -1.36 -2.18 0.45
N LEU A 360 -2.57 -1.69 0.19
CA LEU A 360 -3.64 -1.66 1.18
C LEU A 360 -4.10 -3.08 1.54
N LEU A 361 -4.22 -3.97 0.55
CA LEU A 361 -4.58 -5.36 0.77
C LEU A 361 -3.50 -6.11 1.57
N VAL A 362 -2.22 -5.87 1.25
CA VAL A 362 -1.08 -6.42 1.99
C VAL A 362 -1.07 -5.94 3.43
N ASN A 363 -1.35 -4.65 3.66
CA ASN A 363 -1.44 -4.10 5.01
C ASN A 363 -2.60 -4.71 5.83
N LEU A 364 -3.78 -4.92 5.22
CA LEU A 364 -4.90 -5.63 5.87
C LEU A 364 -4.54 -7.09 6.21
N SER A 365 -3.89 -7.79 5.28
CA SER A 365 -3.41 -9.16 5.49
C SER A 365 -2.40 -9.22 6.63
N ARG A 366 -1.48 -8.26 6.69
CA ARG A 366 -0.48 -8.13 7.76
C ARG A 366 -1.11 -7.83 9.10
N ASP A 367 -2.10 -6.93 9.16
CA ASP A 367 -2.83 -6.62 10.39
C ASP A 367 -3.51 -7.87 10.98
N GLU A 368 -4.13 -8.69 10.12
CA GLU A 368 -4.68 -9.99 10.52
C GLU A 368 -3.57 -10.98 10.94
N ALA A 369 -2.46 -11.04 10.21
CA ALA A 369 -1.34 -11.92 10.53
C ALA A 369 -0.71 -11.57 11.90
N VAL A 370 -0.65 -10.29 12.26
CA VAL A 370 -0.25 -9.84 13.59
C VAL A 370 -1.23 -10.40 14.62
N TRP A 371 -2.53 -10.14 14.48
CA TRP A 371 -3.56 -10.63 15.40
C TRP A 371 -3.51 -12.16 15.59
N ARG A 372 -3.27 -12.91 14.51
CA ARG A 372 -3.18 -14.38 14.52
C ARG A 372 -2.01 -14.95 15.32
N ARG A 373 -0.98 -14.15 15.65
CA ARG A 373 0.12 -14.62 16.50
C ARG A 373 -0.28 -14.84 17.95
N ALA A 374 -1.43 -14.32 18.37
CA ALA A 374 -1.93 -14.48 19.74
C ALA A 374 -2.36 -15.93 20.06
N TYR A 375 -2.69 -16.73 19.05
CA TYR A 375 -3.25 -18.07 19.23
C TYR A 375 -2.62 -19.11 18.28
N SER A 376 -2.50 -20.35 18.75
CA SER A 376 -2.06 -21.51 17.97
C SER A 376 -3.00 -22.67 18.27
N GLU A 377 -3.54 -23.30 17.22
CA GLU A 377 -4.35 -24.51 17.35
C GLU A 377 -3.51 -25.77 17.56
N THR A 378 -2.27 -25.74 17.07
CA THR A 378 -1.34 -26.85 17.20
C THR A 378 -0.70 -26.86 18.58
N THR A 379 -0.26 -28.04 19.04
CA THR A 379 0.55 -28.19 20.26
C THR A 379 1.84 -27.36 20.24
N LYS A 380 2.28 -26.89 19.07
CA LYS A 380 3.36 -25.91 18.96
C LYS A 380 2.98 -24.59 19.60
N GLU A 381 3.92 -24.06 20.36
CA GLU A 381 3.74 -22.83 21.12
C GLU A 381 3.40 -21.64 20.22
N ALA A 382 2.32 -20.94 20.55
CA ALA A 382 2.00 -19.68 19.89
C ALA A 382 3.12 -18.67 20.19
N PRO A 383 3.70 -18.00 19.17
CA PRO A 383 4.83 -17.08 19.36
C PRO A 383 4.47 -15.89 20.26
N GLY A 384 3.18 -15.62 20.45
CA GLY A 384 2.67 -14.51 21.24
C GLY A 384 2.54 -13.25 20.37
N LEU A 385 1.56 -12.44 20.74
CA LEU A 385 1.25 -11.19 20.09
C LEU A 385 2.07 -10.06 20.72
N GLN A 386 2.98 -9.48 19.96
CA GLN A 386 3.80 -8.37 20.47
C GLN A 386 3.08 -7.03 20.28
N LEU A 387 2.94 -6.25 21.35
CA LEU A 387 2.37 -4.90 21.30
C LEU A 387 3.35 -3.92 20.64
N THR A 388 4.65 -4.12 20.89
CA THR A 388 5.75 -3.33 20.34
C THR A 388 6.55 -4.17 19.36
N GLN A 389 6.60 -3.73 18.10
CA GLN A 389 7.49 -4.33 17.11
C GLN A 389 8.15 -3.19 16.33
N SER A 390 9.46 -3.30 16.09
CA SER A 390 10.12 -2.31 15.27
C SER A 390 9.54 -2.34 13.84
N PRO A 391 9.15 -1.18 13.27
CA PRO A 391 8.40 -1.14 12.01
C PRO A 391 9.17 -1.74 10.84
N LEU A 392 10.49 -1.52 10.79
CA LEU A 392 11.34 -2.06 9.74
C LEU A 392 11.43 -3.59 9.82
N VAL A 393 11.57 -4.15 11.02
CA VAL A 393 11.57 -5.61 11.19
C VAL A 393 10.17 -6.17 10.91
N ALA A 394 9.10 -5.49 11.33
CA ALA A 394 7.73 -5.90 11.01
C ALA A 394 7.46 -5.88 9.49
N ALA A 395 7.95 -4.86 8.79
CA ALA A 395 7.82 -4.72 7.34
C ALA A 395 8.65 -5.76 6.56
N LEU A 396 9.89 -6.03 6.98
CA LEU A 396 10.78 -6.99 6.31
C LEU A 396 10.52 -8.45 6.71
N SER A 397 9.92 -8.69 7.88
CA SER A 397 9.54 -10.05 8.31
C SER A 397 8.29 -10.59 7.63
N SER A 398 7.48 -9.72 6.99
CA SER A 398 6.33 -10.15 6.21
C SER A 398 6.73 -10.38 4.76
N TRP A 399 6.68 -11.64 4.33
CA TRP A 399 6.92 -12.02 2.94
C TRP A 399 5.97 -11.28 1.97
N GLU A 400 4.75 -10.94 2.41
CA GLU A 400 3.74 -10.22 1.62
C GLU A 400 4.21 -8.80 1.28
N ASN A 401 4.82 -8.12 2.25
CA ASN A 401 5.34 -6.76 2.06
C ASN A 401 6.66 -6.77 1.28
N VAL A 402 7.54 -7.75 1.51
CA VAL A 402 8.76 -7.93 0.71
C VAL A 402 8.41 -8.19 -0.75
N THR A 403 7.43 -9.06 -1.01
CA THR A 403 6.94 -9.35 -2.37
C THR A 403 6.41 -8.10 -3.05
N LEU A 404 5.61 -7.29 -2.34
CA LEU A 404 5.09 -6.05 -2.89
C LEU A 404 6.17 -5.00 -3.15
N LEU A 405 7.14 -4.85 -2.25
CA LEU A 405 8.25 -3.90 -2.41
C LEU A 405 9.09 -4.25 -3.65
N LEU A 406 9.39 -5.53 -3.83
CA LEU A 406 10.05 -6.04 -5.04
C LEU A 406 9.18 -5.81 -6.28
N ALA A 407 7.88 -6.13 -6.20
CA ALA A 407 6.96 -5.92 -7.31
C ALA A 407 6.88 -4.45 -7.73
N LYS A 408 6.85 -3.49 -6.79
CA LYS A 408 6.88 -2.06 -7.11
C LYS A 408 8.10 -1.71 -7.95
N ALA A 409 9.30 -2.03 -7.47
CA ALA A 409 10.54 -1.69 -8.18
C ALA A 409 10.65 -2.40 -9.54
N VAL A 410 10.39 -3.71 -9.57
CA VAL A 410 10.57 -4.55 -10.77
C VAL A 410 9.51 -4.26 -11.83
N LEU A 411 8.24 -4.00 -11.46
CA LEU A 411 7.21 -3.66 -12.46
C LEU A 411 7.45 -2.28 -13.07
N HIS A 412 7.87 -1.27 -12.28
CA HIS A 412 8.20 0.05 -12.84
C HIS A 412 9.42 -0.02 -13.75
N TRP A 413 10.43 -0.80 -13.36
CA TRP A 413 11.56 -1.10 -14.22
C TRP A 413 11.14 -1.84 -15.50
N ALA A 414 10.35 -2.92 -15.41
CA ALA A 414 9.91 -3.70 -16.58
C ALA A 414 9.03 -2.87 -17.54
N ALA A 415 8.16 -2.00 -17.00
CA ALA A 415 7.39 -1.05 -17.80
C ALA A 415 8.29 -0.04 -18.52
N SER A 416 9.34 0.46 -17.84
CA SER A 416 10.36 1.31 -18.46
C SER A 416 11.15 0.57 -19.53
N GLN A 417 11.50 -0.70 -19.34
CA GLN A 417 12.20 -1.48 -20.37
C GLN A 417 11.29 -1.77 -21.58
N SER A 418 9.99 -1.90 -21.35
CA SER A 418 8.98 -2.11 -22.39
C SER A 418 8.80 -0.90 -23.32
N MET A 419 9.06 0.30 -22.80
CA MET A 419 8.95 1.57 -23.53
C MET A 419 10.27 2.32 -23.40
N PHE A 420 11.13 2.23 -24.40
CA PHE A 420 12.37 3.00 -24.37
C PHE A 420 12.19 4.26 -25.21
N ASN A 421 12.59 5.39 -24.63
CA ASN A 421 12.61 6.66 -25.34
C ASN A 421 13.91 6.74 -26.13
N ASN A 422 13.85 7.33 -27.32
CA ASN A 422 15.02 7.63 -28.15
C ASN A 422 14.94 9.09 -28.58
N PHE A 423 15.98 9.84 -28.24
CA PHE A 423 16.09 11.27 -28.53
C PHE A 423 17.20 11.45 -29.56
N GLN A 424 16.86 12.13 -30.66
CA GLN A 424 17.80 12.45 -31.73
C GLN A 424 18.04 13.96 -31.78
N PRO A 425 18.92 14.50 -30.90
CA PRO A 425 19.19 15.93 -30.83
C PRO A 425 19.97 16.45 -32.05
N GLU A 426 20.80 15.61 -32.69
CA GLU A 426 21.68 16.00 -33.81
C GLU A 426 21.21 15.50 -35.20
N ALA A 427 20.03 14.86 -35.26
CA ALA A 427 19.39 14.65 -36.55
C ALA A 427 18.89 15.99 -37.08
N LEU A 428 18.80 16.14 -38.41
CA LEU A 428 18.23 17.31 -39.10
C LEU A 428 16.80 17.68 -38.62
N GLU A 429 16.18 16.87 -37.76
CA GLU A 429 14.76 16.92 -37.42
C GLU A 429 14.45 16.96 -35.91
N HIS A 430 15.44 17.03 -34.99
CA HIS A 430 15.24 17.12 -33.51
C HIS A 430 14.02 16.33 -32.99
N ARG A 431 14.09 14.99 -33.08
CA ARG A 431 12.91 14.13 -32.85
C ARG A 431 12.98 13.36 -31.54
N VAL A 432 11.81 13.24 -30.91
CA VAL A 432 11.56 12.31 -29.81
C VAL A 432 10.68 11.17 -30.32
N SER A 433 11.14 9.95 -30.10
CA SER A 433 10.41 8.72 -30.44
C SER A 433 10.32 7.80 -29.23
N ILE A 434 9.23 7.04 -29.16
CA ILE A 434 9.03 6.00 -28.15
C ILE A 434 8.99 4.68 -28.86
N TYR A 435 9.83 3.76 -28.42
CA TYR A 435 9.89 2.43 -28.99
C TYR A 435 9.34 1.39 -28.02
N PHE A 436 8.58 0.46 -28.59
CA PHE A 436 7.94 -0.62 -27.87
C PHE A 436 8.59 -1.95 -28.24
N VAL A 437 9.12 -2.67 -27.27
CA VAL A 437 9.81 -3.95 -27.49
C VAL A 437 8.94 -5.09 -26.96
N TYR A 438 8.43 -5.96 -27.84
CA TYR A 438 7.42 -6.94 -27.44
C TYR A 438 7.93 -7.98 -26.44
N SER A 439 9.20 -8.38 -26.51
CA SER A 439 9.78 -9.34 -25.56
C SER A 439 9.84 -8.76 -24.14
N ARG A 440 10.14 -7.47 -24.03
CA ARG A 440 10.15 -6.72 -22.77
C ARG A 440 8.72 -6.48 -22.25
N ILE A 441 7.78 -6.17 -23.15
CA ILE A 441 6.34 -6.11 -22.83
C ILE A 441 5.83 -7.48 -22.36
N ALA A 442 6.33 -8.59 -22.92
CA ALA A 442 5.93 -9.94 -22.49
C ALA A 442 6.38 -10.24 -21.06
N LEU A 443 7.60 -9.83 -20.69
CA LEU A 443 8.06 -9.89 -19.29
C LEU A 443 7.15 -9.03 -18.39
N TYR A 444 6.85 -7.81 -18.80
CA TYR A 444 5.95 -6.93 -18.07
C TYR A 444 4.55 -7.55 -17.87
N ALA A 445 3.94 -8.07 -18.92
CA ALA A 445 2.65 -8.75 -18.88
C ALA A 445 2.68 -9.96 -17.92
N LEU A 446 3.71 -10.80 -17.99
CA LEU A 446 3.91 -11.91 -17.06
C LEU A 446 3.96 -11.43 -15.60
N LEU A 447 4.75 -10.40 -15.31
CA LEU A 447 4.87 -9.84 -13.95
C LEU A 447 3.52 -9.26 -13.45
N THR A 448 2.75 -8.59 -14.31
CA THR A 448 1.41 -8.09 -13.94
C THR A 448 0.41 -9.23 -13.65
N ILE A 449 0.48 -10.34 -14.40
CA ILE A 449 -0.32 -11.54 -14.13
C ILE A 449 0.09 -12.16 -12.78
N LEU A 450 1.39 -12.27 -12.49
CA LEU A 450 1.87 -12.76 -11.19
C LEU A 450 1.39 -11.87 -10.04
N LEU A 451 1.40 -10.54 -10.21
CA LEU A 451 0.83 -9.61 -9.23
C LEU A 451 -0.69 -9.81 -9.05
N ALA A 452 -1.42 -10.04 -10.14
CA ALA A 452 -2.86 -10.31 -10.10
C ALA A 452 -3.19 -11.61 -9.35
N LEU A 453 -2.41 -12.67 -9.60
CA LEU A 453 -2.52 -13.94 -8.89
C LEU A 453 -2.20 -13.79 -7.40
N PHE A 454 -1.11 -13.09 -7.07
CA PHE A 454 -0.74 -12.78 -5.68
C PHE A 454 -1.85 -12.00 -4.96
N THR A 455 -2.38 -10.95 -5.59
CA THR A 455 -3.47 -10.13 -5.04
C THR A 455 -4.73 -10.96 -4.84
N THR A 456 -5.08 -11.80 -5.82
CA THR A 456 -6.25 -12.68 -5.75
C THR A 456 -6.09 -13.73 -4.65
N TYR A 457 -4.88 -14.30 -4.49
CA TYR A 457 -4.56 -15.22 -3.42
C TYR A 457 -4.79 -14.57 -2.05
N LEU A 458 -4.24 -13.37 -1.81
CA LEU A 458 -4.45 -12.65 -0.55
C LEU A 458 -5.92 -12.33 -0.30
N ALA A 459 -6.65 -11.85 -1.31
CA ALA A 459 -8.05 -11.47 -1.19
C ALA A 459 -8.98 -12.68 -0.89
N LEU A 460 -8.68 -13.85 -1.47
CA LEU A 460 -9.45 -15.08 -1.28
C LEU A 460 -8.98 -15.91 -0.09
N ARG A 461 -7.79 -15.64 0.45
CA ARG A 461 -7.23 -16.34 1.60
C ARG A 461 -8.23 -16.27 2.76
N ARG A 462 -8.62 -17.45 3.24
CA ARG A 462 -9.46 -17.61 4.42
C ARG A 462 -8.56 -17.95 5.60
N PRO A 463 -8.46 -17.08 6.62
CA PRO A 463 -7.71 -17.40 7.82
C PRO A 463 -8.21 -18.70 8.43
N SER A 464 -7.29 -19.62 8.71
CA SER A 464 -7.58 -20.84 9.44
C SER A 464 -7.60 -20.56 10.94
N GLY A 465 -8.53 -21.22 11.61
CA GLY A 465 -8.53 -21.36 13.05
C GLY A 465 -9.64 -20.62 13.78
N CYS A 466 -9.85 -21.06 15.01
CA CYS A 466 -10.95 -20.65 15.89
C CYS A 466 -10.91 -19.19 16.31
N GLN A 467 -9.74 -18.55 16.28
CA GLN A 467 -9.60 -17.13 16.60
C GLN A 467 -10.45 -16.27 15.63
N PRO A 468 -11.25 -15.32 16.11
CA PRO A 468 -12.05 -14.45 15.25
C PRO A 468 -11.18 -13.57 14.37
N THR A 469 -11.60 -13.31 13.13
CA THR A 469 -10.89 -12.38 12.21
C THR A 469 -11.17 -10.93 12.55
N THR A 470 -10.13 -10.10 12.55
CA THR A 470 -10.21 -8.65 12.81
C THR A 470 -9.88 -7.81 11.59
N LEU A 471 -8.93 -8.25 10.73
CA LEU A 471 -8.39 -7.47 9.60
C LEU A 471 -8.00 -6.03 9.99
N GLY A 472 -7.59 -5.80 11.23
CA GLY A 472 -7.25 -4.47 11.73
C GLY A 472 -8.45 -3.57 12.07
N HIS A 473 -9.68 -4.09 12.13
CA HIS A 473 -10.86 -3.33 12.58
C HIS A 473 -10.75 -3.00 14.08
N LEU A 474 -10.71 -1.71 14.42
CA LEU A 474 -10.33 -1.25 15.76
C LEU A 474 -11.36 -1.67 16.83
N GLN A 475 -12.65 -1.50 16.56
CA GLN A 475 -13.71 -1.89 17.50
C GLN A 475 -13.72 -3.41 17.74
N THR A 476 -13.50 -4.22 16.70
CA THR A 476 -13.45 -5.69 16.88
C THR A 476 -12.23 -6.08 17.72
N ILE A 477 -11.08 -5.44 17.52
CA ILE A 477 -9.91 -5.70 18.38
C ILE A 477 -10.21 -5.29 19.83
N ALA A 478 -10.84 -4.14 20.05
CA ALA A 478 -11.22 -3.69 21.39
C ALA A 478 -12.21 -4.63 22.09
N ASP A 479 -13.12 -5.25 21.33
CA ASP A 479 -14.09 -6.23 21.85
C ASP A 479 -13.42 -7.57 22.21
N LEU A 480 -12.43 -8.01 21.42
CA LEU A 480 -11.73 -9.29 21.59
C LEU A 480 -10.58 -9.26 22.62
N VAL A 481 -10.00 -8.08 22.88
CA VAL A 481 -8.92 -7.89 23.85
C VAL A 481 -9.51 -7.41 25.17
N ASP A 482 -9.54 -8.30 26.16
CA ASP A 482 -10.09 -8.03 27.48
C ASP A 482 -9.03 -7.69 28.53
N ASP A 483 -7.82 -8.21 28.38
CA ASP A 483 -6.64 -7.84 29.17
C ASP A 483 -5.52 -7.31 28.26
N TRP A 484 -5.10 -6.07 28.50
CA TRP A 484 -4.04 -5.38 27.76
C TRP A 484 -2.65 -5.57 28.39
N LYS A 485 -2.53 -6.35 29.47
CA LYS A 485 -1.24 -6.71 30.06
C LYS A 485 -0.41 -7.56 29.10
N THR A 486 0.90 -7.40 29.20
CA THR A 486 1.89 -8.18 28.45
C THR A 486 2.86 -8.86 29.39
N ASP A 487 3.47 -9.95 28.94
CA ASP A 487 4.62 -10.57 29.62
C ASP A 487 5.85 -9.64 29.64
N ASP A 488 6.93 -10.09 30.27
CA ASP A 488 8.21 -9.38 30.35
C ASP A 488 8.83 -9.08 28.97
N HIS A 489 8.37 -9.78 27.93
CA HIS A 489 8.81 -9.63 26.54
C HIS A 489 7.81 -8.83 25.69
N GLY A 490 6.79 -8.22 26.29
CA GLY A 490 5.78 -7.43 25.57
C GLY A 490 4.78 -8.26 24.75
N ARG A 491 4.63 -9.55 25.07
CA ARG A 491 3.72 -10.49 24.41
C ARG A 491 2.42 -10.68 25.18
N MET A 492 1.36 -10.96 24.44
CA MET A 492 0.09 -11.44 24.97
C MET A 492 -0.40 -12.63 24.16
N TRP A 493 -1.23 -13.47 24.77
CA TRP A 493 -1.84 -14.62 24.11
C TRP A 493 -3.35 -14.51 24.18
N TRP A 494 -4.04 -15.20 23.29
CA TRP A 494 -5.50 -15.25 23.24
C TRP A 494 -5.97 -16.70 23.31
N GLY A 495 -7.05 -16.98 24.05
CA GLY A 495 -7.58 -18.34 24.20
C GLY A 495 -8.81 -18.40 25.09
N ALA A 496 -9.28 -19.62 25.39
CA ALA A 496 -10.40 -19.84 26.30
C ALA A 496 -9.95 -19.62 27.74
N LYS A 497 -10.64 -18.74 28.47
CA LYS A 497 -10.44 -18.56 29.90
C LYS A 497 -11.30 -19.58 30.62
N THR A 498 -10.72 -20.26 31.61
CA THR A 498 -11.46 -21.21 32.44
C THR A 498 -12.53 -20.45 33.21
N SER A 499 -13.80 -20.70 32.90
CA SER A 499 -14.93 -20.16 33.64
C SER A 499 -14.95 -20.74 35.05
N SER A 500 -15.22 -19.91 36.05
CA SER A 500 -15.69 -20.41 37.34
C SER A 500 -16.97 -21.21 37.13
N SER A 501 -17.18 -22.25 37.94
CA SER A 501 -18.33 -23.19 37.86
C SER A 501 -19.73 -22.56 37.92
N ASP A 502 -19.81 -21.25 38.18
CA ASP A 502 -21.05 -20.56 38.53
C ASP A 502 -21.77 -19.91 37.33
N ASP A 503 -21.17 -19.95 36.12
CA ASP A 503 -21.74 -19.38 34.88
C ASP A 503 -22.44 -20.46 34.01
N ALA A 504 -23.33 -21.24 34.62
CA ALA A 504 -24.26 -22.09 33.86
C ALA A 504 -25.48 -21.26 33.47
N ASP A 505 -25.83 -21.25 32.18
CA ASP A 505 -27.05 -20.59 31.71
C ASP A 505 -28.31 -21.30 32.28
N GLU A 506 -29.49 -20.70 32.17
CA GLU A 506 -30.76 -21.24 32.74
C GLU A 506 -31.09 -22.68 32.25
N ASN A 507 -30.47 -23.11 31.15
CA ASN A 507 -30.59 -24.45 30.57
C ASN A 507 -29.47 -25.44 30.98
N GLY A 508 -28.54 -25.03 31.87
CA GLY A 508 -27.38 -25.82 32.26
C GLY A 508 -26.23 -25.86 31.23
N GLU A 509 -26.31 -25.07 30.15
CA GLU A 509 -25.19 -24.92 29.19
C GLU A 509 -24.15 -23.93 29.74
N HIS A 510 -22.88 -24.35 29.81
CA HIS A 510 -21.78 -23.46 30.17
C HIS A 510 -21.38 -22.55 29.01
N ILE A 511 -21.58 -21.25 29.20
CA ILE A 511 -21.08 -20.23 28.29
C ILE A 511 -19.65 -19.90 28.70
N GLN A 512 -18.70 -20.12 27.79
CA GLN A 512 -17.29 -19.84 28.04
C GLN A 512 -16.93 -18.41 27.62
N HIS A 513 -15.81 -17.90 28.16
CA HIS A 513 -15.25 -16.62 27.74
C HIS A 513 -13.91 -16.83 27.06
N ALA A 514 -13.71 -16.19 25.90
CA ALA A 514 -12.40 -16.13 25.25
C ALA A 514 -11.78 -14.74 25.44
N GLY A 515 -10.48 -14.67 25.60
CA GLY A 515 -9.84 -13.39 25.87
C GLY A 515 -8.33 -13.45 25.81
N THR A 516 -7.71 -12.30 26.02
CA THR A 516 -6.26 -12.14 26.09
C THR A 516 -5.73 -12.33 27.51
N SER A 517 -4.47 -12.76 27.62
CA SER A 517 -3.75 -12.80 28.90
C SER A 517 -2.26 -12.60 28.68
N TYR A 518 -1.59 -12.02 29.69
CA TYR A 518 -0.14 -11.93 29.77
C TYR A 518 0.53 -13.26 30.18
N ASP A 519 -0.23 -14.24 30.67
CA ASP A 519 0.27 -15.57 30.97
C ASP A 519 -0.51 -16.60 30.16
N ARG A 520 0.20 -17.27 29.25
CA ARG A 520 -0.37 -18.32 28.40
C ARG A 520 -0.93 -19.50 29.21
N ARG A 521 -0.40 -19.78 30.40
CA ARG A 521 -0.85 -20.90 31.25
C ARG A 521 -2.28 -20.70 31.75
N LEU A 522 -2.76 -19.46 31.77
CA LEU A 522 -4.14 -19.11 32.13
C LEU A 522 -5.13 -19.33 30.99
N LEU A 523 -4.63 -19.68 29.80
CA LEU A 523 -5.44 -19.86 28.60
C LEU A 523 -5.48 -21.34 28.20
N SER A 524 -6.70 -21.83 28.10
CA SER A 524 -7.00 -23.14 27.53
C SER A 524 -7.27 -23.03 26.02
N ARG A 525 -7.29 -24.17 25.35
CA ARG A 525 -7.62 -24.24 23.92
C ARG A 525 -9.11 -23.94 23.74
N ILE A 526 -9.43 -23.16 22.70
CA ILE A 526 -10.82 -22.95 22.28
C ILE A 526 -11.47 -24.28 21.90
N ASP A 527 -12.61 -24.57 22.52
CA ASP A 527 -13.46 -25.71 22.18
C ASP A 527 -14.49 -25.30 21.13
N THR A 528 -14.36 -25.83 19.91
CA THR A 528 -15.30 -25.58 18.81
C THR A 528 -16.74 -25.99 19.09
N LYS A 529 -16.98 -26.83 20.10
CA LYS A 529 -18.31 -27.31 20.50
C LYS A 529 -18.91 -26.51 21.65
N ALA A 530 -18.14 -25.61 22.27
CA ALA A 530 -18.63 -24.74 23.32
C ALA A 530 -19.14 -23.41 22.73
N LYS A 531 -20.13 -22.82 23.41
CA LYS A 531 -20.61 -21.48 23.12
C LYS A 531 -19.77 -20.46 23.88
N TYR A 532 -19.48 -19.33 23.23
CA TYR A 532 -18.71 -18.25 23.82
C TYR A 532 -19.46 -16.93 23.76
N LEU A 533 -19.30 -16.12 24.81
CA LEU A 533 -19.87 -14.78 24.92
C LEU A 533 -18.83 -13.74 25.33
#